data_AF-A0A7S8M342-F1
#
_entry.id   AF-A0A7S8M342-F1
#
_cell.length_a   1.000
_cell.length_b   1.000
_cell.length_c   1.000
_cell.angle_alpha   90.00
_cell.angle_beta   90.00
_cell.angle_gamma   90.00
#
_symmetry.space_group_name_H-M   'P 1'
#
loop_
_entity.id
_entity.type
_entity.pdbx_description
1 polymer ?
#
loop_
_entity_poly.entity_id
_entity_poly.type
_entity_poly.pdbx_seq_one_letter_code
_entity_poly.pdbx_strand_id
1 'polypeptide(L)'
;IDGIEYKKGTEVHDPLKASFMAGGAAFGYKMDDIRVDVEGLYSQLNKNDVSGATFTPTTVANSVAAFSGLVNVYYDIAIEDMPITPYVGVGVGAA
;
A
#
# COMPACT_ATOMS: atom_id res chain seq x y z
N ILE A 1 0.67 10.89 19.66
CA ILE A 1 0.51 11.76 18.46
C ILE A 1 -0.97 12.04 18.39
N ASP A 2 -1.38 13.29 18.55
CA ASP A 2 -2.78 13.67 18.36
C ASP A 2 -3.07 13.63 16.85
N GLY A 3 -4.07 12.84 16.44
CA GLY A 3 -4.37 12.58 15.03
C GLY A 3 -5.28 13.65 14.42
N ILE A 4 -5.40 13.63 13.09
CA ILE A 4 -6.43 14.42 12.40
C ILE A 4 -7.77 13.74 12.63
N GLU A 5 -8.71 14.45 13.26
CA GLU A 5 -10.10 14.00 13.33
C GLU A 5 -10.90 14.55 12.15
N TYR A 6 -11.68 13.68 11.50
CA TYR A 6 -12.61 14.08 10.45
C TYR A 6 -14.00 13.55 10.80
N LYS A 7 -14.92 14.45 11.18
CA LYS A 7 -16.21 14.07 11.77
C LYS A 7 -17.40 14.68 11.06
N LYS A 8 -18.47 13.90 10.91
CA LYS A 8 -19.81 14.37 10.52
C LYS A 8 -20.76 14.12 11.68
N GLY A 9 -21.13 15.18 12.41
CA GLY A 9 -21.85 15.01 13.68
C GLY A 9 -21.00 14.19 14.66
N THR A 10 -21.48 13.02 15.06
CA THR A 10 -20.76 12.08 15.95
C THR A 10 -19.99 10.99 15.21
N GLU A 11 -20.14 10.89 13.89
CA GLU A 11 -19.48 9.87 13.08
C GLU A 11 -18.05 10.28 12.75
N VAL A 12 -17.10 9.37 12.95
CA VAL A 12 -15.68 9.55 12.57
C VAL A 12 -15.47 8.91 11.21
N HIS A 13 -14.81 9.64 10.32
CA HIS A 13 -14.44 9.20 8.99
C HIS A 13 -12.93 9.24 8.81
N ASP A 14 -12.44 8.46 7.85
CA ASP A 14 -11.04 8.57 7.44
C ASP A 14 -10.79 9.94 6.80
N PRO A 15 -9.77 10.69 7.27
CA PRO A 15 -9.48 12.03 6.77
C PRO A 15 -8.91 12.03 5.35
N LEU A 16 -8.38 10.88 4.90
CA LEU A 16 -7.73 10.69 3.61
C LEU A 16 -8.37 9.50 2.89
N LYS A 17 -8.47 9.59 1.56
CA LYS A 17 -8.93 8.52 0.68
C LYS A 17 -7.88 8.23 -0.40
N ALA A 18 -7.85 6.99 -0.88
CA ALA A 18 -6.96 6.61 -1.97
C ALA A 18 -7.20 7.48 -3.22
N SER A 19 -6.10 7.88 -3.89
CA SER A 19 -6.14 8.47 -5.23
C SER A 19 -5.90 7.40 -6.29
N PHE A 20 -6.23 7.72 -7.54
CA PHE A 20 -5.80 6.92 -8.70
C PHE A 20 -4.30 7.10 -9.02
N MET A 21 -3.64 8.07 -8.37
CA MET A 21 -2.19 8.29 -8.49
C MET A 21 -1.43 7.36 -7.53
N ALA A 22 -1.22 6.14 -7.98
CA ALA A 22 -0.30 5.21 -7.35
C ALA A 22 0.59 4.57 -8.41
N GLY A 23 1.81 4.23 -8.04
CA GLY A 23 2.77 3.60 -8.93
C GLY A 23 3.78 2.84 -8.12
N GLY A 24 4.35 1.80 -8.71
CA GLY A 24 5.37 1.00 -8.09
C GLY A 24 6.36 0.49 -9.10
N ALA A 25 7.56 0.20 -8.61
CA ALA A 25 8.57 -0.50 -9.38
C ALA A 25 9.13 -1.63 -8.52
N ALA A 26 9.35 -2.77 -9.15
CA ALA A 26 9.92 -3.94 -8.53
C ALA A 26 11.21 -4.32 -9.26
N PHE A 27 12.23 -4.67 -8.51
CA PHE A 27 13.43 -5.31 -9.04
C PHE A 27 13.66 -6.61 -8.28
N GLY A 28 13.96 -7.69 -8.99
CA GLY A 28 14.09 -9.00 -8.39
C GLY A 28 15.15 -9.85 -9.05
N TYR A 29 15.63 -10.82 -8.30
CA TYR A 29 16.62 -11.79 -8.72
C TYR A 29 16.13 -13.19 -8.39
N LYS A 30 16.21 -14.10 -9.37
CA LYS A 30 15.84 -15.50 -9.23
C LYS A 30 17.11 -16.35 -9.14
N MET A 31 17.18 -17.18 -8.12
CA MET A 31 18.19 -18.22 -7.90
C MET A 31 17.46 -19.57 -7.88
N ASP A 32 17.47 -20.27 -9.01
CA ASP A 32 16.85 -21.60 -9.19
C ASP A 32 15.40 -21.67 -8.68
N ASP A 33 15.17 -22.23 -7.50
CA ASP A 33 13.83 -22.41 -6.89
C ASP A 33 13.38 -21.21 -6.03
N ILE A 34 14.30 -20.28 -5.73
CA ILE A 34 14.04 -19.13 -4.86
C ILE A 34 14.13 -17.84 -5.67
N ARG A 35 13.13 -16.98 -5.55
CA ARG A 35 13.15 -15.63 -6.10
C ARG A 35 13.08 -14.62 -4.97
N VAL A 36 13.90 -13.57 -5.03
CA VAL A 36 13.80 -12.42 -4.14
C VAL A 36 13.44 -11.20 -4.97
N ASP A 37 12.44 -10.44 -4.56
CA ASP A 37 12.20 -9.10 -5.11
C ASP A 37 12.07 -8.04 -4.03
N VAL A 38 12.40 -6.83 -4.47
CA VAL A 38 12.27 -5.60 -3.70
C VAL A 38 11.35 -4.68 -4.49
N GLU A 39 10.32 -4.20 -3.84
CA GLU A 39 9.30 -3.35 -4.42
C GLU A 39 9.32 -2.00 -3.71
N GLY A 40 9.29 -0.92 -4.50
CA GLY A 40 9.00 0.41 -4.02
C GLY A 40 7.63 0.82 -4.54
N LEU A 41 6.73 1.19 -3.63
CA LEU A 41 5.40 1.70 -3.95
C LEU A 41 5.29 3.16 -3.53
N TYR A 42 4.64 3.93 -4.38
CA TYR A 42 4.20 5.29 -4.12
C TYR A 42 2.68 5.35 -4.27
N SER A 43 2.02 5.98 -3.31
CA SER A 43 0.59 6.28 -3.40
C SER A 43 0.34 7.69 -2.92
N GLN A 44 -0.45 8.44 -3.69
CA GLN A 44 -0.99 9.70 -3.23
C GLN A 44 -2.36 9.46 -2.60
N LEU A 45 -2.56 9.90 -1.37
CA LEU A 45 -3.85 9.91 -0.71
C LEU A 45 -4.41 11.33 -0.78
N ASN A 46 -5.65 11.48 -1.23
CA ASN A 46 -6.31 12.78 -1.30
C ASN A 46 -7.13 13.03 -0.04
N LYS A 47 -7.30 14.30 0.29
CA LYS A 47 -8.22 14.74 1.33
C LYS A 47 -9.62 14.19 1.05
N ASN A 48 -10.25 13.64 2.09
CA ASN A 48 -11.61 13.17 1.99
C ASN A 48 -12.59 14.36 1.97
N ASP A 49 -13.71 14.20 1.24
CA ASP A 49 -14.68 15.27 0.98
C ASP A 49 -16.12 14.75 1.19
N VAL A 50 -16.35 14.22 2.39
CA VAL A 50 -17.67 13.92 2.90
C VAL A 50 -18.38 15.24 3.21
N SER A 51 -19.51 15.45 2.53
CA SER A 51 -20.33 16.65 2.73
C SER A 51 -20.81 16.77 4.18
N GLY A 52 -20.59 17.94 4.77
CA GLY A 52 -20.94 18.27 6.16
C GLY A 52 -19.95 17.76 7.21
N ALA A 53 -18.83 17.13 6.81
CA ALA A 53 -17.79 16.71 7.73
C ALA A 53 -16.73 17.81 7.92
N THR A 54 -16.19 17.93 9.12
CA THR A 54 -15.20 18.95 9.49
C THR A 54 -13.90 18.31 9.97
N PHE A 55 -12.78 18.88 9.55
CA PHE A 55 -11.45 18.49 10.01
C PHE A 55 -11.08 19.25 11.29
N THR A 56 -10.49 18.53 12.24
CA THR A 56 -9.82 19.11 13.40
C THR A 56 -8.40 18.56 13.45
N PRO A 57 -7.37 19.39 13.26
CA PRO A 57 -7.40 20.84 13.00
C PRO A 57 -7.97 21.20 11.61
N THR A 58 -8.41 22.46 11.43
CA THR A 58 -9.01 22.93 10.18
C THR A 58 -8.01 23.03 9.02
N THR A 59 -6.73 23.18 9.33
CA THR A 59 -5.63 23.18 8.36
C THR A 59 -5.11 21.77 8.16
N VAL A 60 -5.59 21.10 7.11
CA VAL A 60 -5.14 19.77 6.67
C VAL A 60 -4.64 19.84 5.23
N ALA A 61 -3.63 19.04 4.91
CA ALA A 61 -3.11 18.93 3.55
C ALA A 61 -4.18 18.41 2.58
N ASN A 62 -4.16 18.89 1.35
CA ASN A 62 -5.08 18.43 0.30
C ASN A 62 -4.71 17.04 -0.24
N SER A 63 -3.44 16.65 -0.11
CA SER A 63 -2.96 15.31 -0.40
C SER A 63 -1.73 14.96 0.44
N VAL A 64 -1.50 13.67 0.63
CA VAL A 64 -0.35 13.10 1.34
C VAL A 64 0.30 12.06 0.43
N ALA A 65 1.61 12.11 0.31
CA ALA A 65 2.39 11.07 -0.34
C ALA A 65 2.71 9.97 0.68
N ALA A 66 2.32 8.74 0.38
CA ALA A 66 2.70 7.53 1.09
C ALA A 66 3.71 6.76 0.24
N PHE A 67 4.78 6.29 0.87
CA PHE A 67 5.78 5.45 0.24
C PHE A 67 5.89 4.18 1.05
N SER A 68 5.87 3.02 0.39
CA SER A 68 6.13 1.76 1.06
C SER A 68 7.17 0.96 0.31
N GLY A 69 7.95 0.21 1.06
CA GLY A 69 8.91 -0.75 0.54
C GLY A 69 8.49 -2.15 0.95
N LEU A 70 8.58 -3.10 0.02
CA LEU A 70 8.40 -4.52 0.33
C LEU A 70 9.65 -5.29 -0.10
N VAL A 71 9.99 -6.30 0.69
CA VAL A 71 10.96 -7.32 0.31
C VAL A 71 10.24 -8.64 0.39
N ASN A 72 10.14 -9.34 -0.74
CA ASN A 72 9.48 -10.63 -0.81
C ASN A 72 10.45 -11.71 -1.25
N VAL A 73 10.24 -12.91 -0.73
CA VAL A 73 10.93 -14.12 -1.12
C VAL A 73 9.89 -15.13 -1.55
N TYR A 74 10.07 -15.74 -2.72
CA TYR A 74 9.19 -16.73 -3.31
C TYR A 74 9.91 -18.05 -3.46
N TYR A 75 9.15 -19.12 -3.30
CA TYR A 75 9.55 -20.48 -3.57
C TYR A 75 8.60 -21.08 -4.61
N ASP A 76 9.18 -21.58 -5.70
CA ASP A 76 8.43 -22.24 -6.75
C ASP A 76 8.07 -23.67 -6.32
N ILE A 77 6.78 -24.03 -6.39
CA ILE A 77 6.32 -25.37 -6.03
C ILE A 77 6.51 -26.27 -7.25
N ALA A 78 7.54 -27.12 -7.22
CA ALA A 78 7.78 -28.11 -8.24
C ALA A 78 6.72 -29.24 -8.13
N ILE A 79 5.70 -29.18 -8.99
CA ILE A 79 4.76 -30.27 -9.23
C ILE A 79 5.01 -30.77 -10.66
N GLU A 80 5.28 -32.05 -10.83
CA GLU A 80 5.42 -32.66 -12.16
C GLU A 80 4.13 -32.50 -12.97
N ASP A 81 4.26 -32.32 -14.29
CA ASP A 81 3.17 -32.26 -15.28
C ASP A 81 2.19 -31.07 -15.22
N MET A 82 2.64 -29.89 -14.77
CA MET A 82 1.83 -28.66 -14.88
C MET A 82 2.38 -27.67 -15.92
N PRO A 83 1.51 -27.07 -16.77
CA PRO A 83 1.94 -26.09 -17.78
C PRO A 83 2.33 -24.72 -17.18
N ILE A 84 1.99 -24.46 -15.92
CA ILE A 84 2.31 -23.23 -15.18
C ILE A 84 2.79 -23.64 -13.78
N THR A 85 3.99 -23.19 -13.39
CA THR A 85 4.54 -23.45 -12.05
C THR A 85 3.94 -22.47 -11.03
N PRO A 86 3.15 -22.93 -10.04
CA PRO A 86 2.69 -22.07 -8.97
C PRO A 86 3.85 -21.76 -8.03
N TYR A 87 3.78 -20.61 -7.37
CA TYR A 87 4.76 -20.17 -6.38
C TYR A 87 4.05 -19.66 -5.14
N VAL A 88 4.71 -19.80 -3.99
CA VAL A 88 4.28 -19.19 -2.73
C VAL A 88 5.37 -18.22 -2.27
N GLY A 89 4.98 -17.08 -1.73
CA GLY A 89 5.93 -16.10 -1.23
C GLY A 89 5.58 -15.60 0.17
N VAL A 90 6.61 -15.19 0.88
CA VAL A 90 6.51 -14.44 2.14
C VAL A 90 7.33 -13.17 2.01
N GLY A 91 6.80 -12.07 2.51
CA GLY A 91 7.45 -10.78 2.44
C GLY A 91 7.27 -9.96 3.71
N VAL A 92 8.19 -9.02 3.90
CA VAL A 92 8.13 -8.02 4.95
C VAL A 92 8.12 -6.64 4.31
N GLY A 93 7.32 -5.73 4.85
CA GLY A 93 7.16 -4.39 4.31
C GLY A 93 7.17 -3.32 5.38
N ALA A 94 7.54 -2.12 4.98
CA ALA A 94 7.48 -0.91 5.79
C ALA A 94 6.85 0.23 4.98
N ALA A 95 6.11 1.11 5.66
CA ALA A 95 5.38 2.24 5.08
C ALA A 95 5.38 3.42 6.07
#